data_AF-A0A1Y3C649-F1
#
_entry.id   AF-A0A1Y3C649-F1
#
_cell.length_a   1.000
_cell.length_b   1.000
_cell.length_c   1.000
_cell.angle_alpha   90.00
_cell.angle_beta   90.00
_cell.angle_gamma   90.00
#
_symmetry.space_group_name_H-M   'P 1'
#
loop_
_entity.id
_entity.type
_entity.pdbx_description
1 polymer ?
#
loop_
_entity_poly.entity_id
_entity_poly.type
_entity_poly.pdbx_seq_one_letter_code
_entity_poly.pdbx_strand_id
1 'polypeptide(L)'
;MKKVLLAIAIAGLLTACNDNNDDSNPPPTPTTQQGQLVDGPVSGVEYQTSSGIKAKTDAEGYFNYKAGDTIKFFIGGVQIGDSVPASPRITPMELSTLQNVRENIIVFLQTLDDNVNHDDGIQISDAVFTALADNTINFNQTYAQFITDPAFTELNKTPIALETALTNSKNAFYKDIAGSWELNRTGQGAIVVHISPTGQYILGEVDSANLTGSGVETGTLEWNPVTGQINPVIEVDTNGDLGLSNPNGGVPFTLRYDRTNVTLTESGVTNGENKLKRISTTANNIQDNWFNDTNALTFFSDGYYMYIDSLASDNCGTPTPGVEYGKYTTTNGTVVTSQIIVDTTGCSGLVNGTTLYPPFTYTLATGSLTLVSGEISYTFNKDFIATGTGTT
;
A
#
# COMPACT_ATOMS: atom_id res chain seq x y z
N MET A 1 -18.72 24.83 2.02
CA MET A 1 -17.81 24.79 3.19
C MET A 1 -17.43 23.34 3.39
N LYS A 2 -16.24 22.94 2.90
CA LYS A 2 -15.76 21.54 2.97
C LYS A 2 -15.67 21.14 4.45
N LYS A 3 -16.42 20.12 4.86
CA LYS A 3 -16.41 19.62 6.25
C LYS A 3 -15.16 18.77 6.41
N VAL A 4 -14.08 19.42 6.84
CA VAL A 4 -12.87 18.75 7.29
C VAL A 4 -13.18 17.97 8.57
N LEU A 5 -12.81 16.70 8.59
CA LEU A 5 -12.90 15.80 9.74
C LEU A 5 -12.27 16.45 10.99
N LEU A 6 -13.08 16.64 12.03
CA LEU A 6 -12.64 17.17 13.31
C LEU A 6 -12.19 16.01 14.21
N ALA A 7 -10.88 15.83 14.37
CA ALA A 7 -10.31 14.93 15.36
C ALA A 7 -10.50 15.53 16.77
N ILE A 8 -11.19 14.81 17.65
CA ILE A 8 -11.33 15.19 19.07
C ILE A 8 -10.06 14.80 19.81
N ALA A 9 -9.28 15.80 20.25
CA ALA A 9 -8.13 15.60 21.12
C ALA A 9 -8.61 15.30 22.56
N ILE A 10 -8.30 14.10 23.05
CA ILE A 10 -8.46 13.73 24.46
C ILE A 10 -7.23 14.25 25.22
N ALA A 11 -7.43 15.29 26.05
CA ALA A 11 -6.42 15.77 26.97
C ALA A 11 -6.27 14.78 28.14
N GLY A 12 -5.17 14.04 28.15
CA GLY A 12 -4.77 13.20 29.28
C GLY A 12 -4.26 14.06 30.44
N LEU A 13 -4.97 14.02 31.57
CA LEU A 13 -4.46 14.47 32.86
C LEU A 13 -3.34 13.52 33.31
N LEU A 14 -2.10 13.97 33.26
CA LEU A 14 -0.98 13.29 33.91
C LEU A 14 -1.01 13.62 35.40
N THR A 15 -1.52 12.68 36.21
CA THR A 15 -1.23 12.66 37.65
C THR A 15 0.18 12.12 37.85
N ALA A 16 1.11 12.99 38.26
CA ALA A 16 2.43 12.61 38.71
C ALA A 16 2.31 11.89 40.07
N CYS A 17 2.47 10.57 40.07
CA CYS A 17 2.83 9.85 41.29
C CYS A 17 4.37 9.85 41.40
N ASN A 18 4.85 10.61 42.37
CA ASN A 18 6.24 10.61 42.82
C ASN A 18 6.42 9.43 43.79
N ASP A 19 7.06 8.35 43.33
CA ASP A 19 7.49 7.26 44.19
C ASP A 19 9.01 7.07 44.05
N ASN A 20 9.71 7.31 45.15
CA ASN A 20 11.16 7.21 45.27
C ASN A 20 11.52 5.74 45.55
N ASN A 21 11.97 5.01 44.53
CA ASN A 21 12.73 3.78 44.73
C ASN A 21 13.93 3.75 43.77
N ASP A 22 15.13 3.84 44.38
CA ASP A 22 16.43 3.60 43.77
C ASP A 22 16.53 2.12 43.36
N ASP A 23 15.94 1.77 42.21
CA ASP A 23 16.30 0.56 41.48
C ASP A 23 17.00 0.98 40.19
N SER A 24 18.32 0.87 40.19
CA SER A 24 19.17 1.08 39.02
C SER A 24 18.90 -0.01 37.97
N ASN A 25 17.80 0.13 37.25
CA ASN A 25 17.54 -0.68 36.06
C ASN A 25 18.59 -0.27 35.01
N PRO A 26 19.41 -1.19 34.48
CA PRO A 26 20.35 -0.84 33.42
C PRO A 26 19.55 -0.21 32.26
N PRO A 27 20.08 0.84 31.61
CA PRO A 27 19.42 1.46 30.48
C PRO A 27 19.01 0.37 29.47
N PRO A 28 17.78 0.38 28.94
CA PRO A 28 17.37 -0.63 27.97
C PRO A 28 18.40 -0.64 26.83
N THR A 29 19.02 -1.80 26.61
CA THR A 29 19.94 -1.99 25.49
C THR A 29 19.17 -1.61 24.22
N PRO A 30 19.69 -0.70 23.37
CA PRO A 30 18.98 -0.29 22.17
C PRO A 30 18.64 -1.52 21.34
N THR A 31 17.36 -1.83 21.19
CA THR A 31 16.90 -2.97 20.41
C THR A 31 17.13 -2.67 18.94
N THR A 32 17.89 -3.53 18.26
CA THR A 32 18.06 -3.48 16.81
C THR A 32 16.70 -3.62 16.12
N GLN A 33 16.42 -2.74 15.17
CA GLN A 33 15.28 -2.76 14.27
C GLN A 33 15.73 -3.18 12.88
N GLN A 34 14.79 -3.65 12.05
CA GLN A 34 15.04 -4.05 10.68
C GLN A 34 14.29 -3.12 9.71
N GLY A 35 15.00 -2.63 8.71
CA GLY A 35 14.46 -1.86 7.59
C GLY A 35 14.75 -2.58 6.27
N GLN A 36 14.17 -2.09 5.17
CA GLN A 36 14.37 -2.68 3.84
C GLN A 36 14.71 -1.58 2.83
N LEU A 37 15.75 -1.80 2.03
CA LEU A 37 16.06 -0.97 0.87
C LEU A 37 15.28 -1.50 -0.34
N VAL A 38 14.44 -0.66 -0.93
CA VAL A 38 13.46 -1.08 -1.95
C VAL A 38 13.45 -0.14 -3.16
N ASP A 39 13.77 -0.71 -4.30
CA ASP A 39 13.38 -0.33 -5.66
C ASP A 39 13.03 -1.65 -6.36
N GLY A 40 12.12 -2.44 -5.77
CA GLY A 40 12.28 -3.89 -5.68
C GLY A 40 13.28 -4.26 -4.56
N PRO A 41 13.17 -5.42 -3.85
CA PRO A 41 14.15 -5.78 -2.82
C PRO A 41 15.58 -5.64 -3.33
N VAL A 42 16.40 -4.74 -2.74
CA VAL A 42 17.75 -4.46 -3.24
C VAL A 42 18.78 -5.17 -2.37
N SER A 43 19.32 -6.28 -2.88
CA SER A 43 20.24 -7.14 -2.16
C SER A 43 21.70 -6.79 -2.39
N GLY A 44 22.55 -7.09 -1.41
CA GLY A 44 24.00 -6.97 -1.52
C GLY A 44 24.58 -5.56 -1.32
N VAL A 45 23.76 -4.53 -1.13
CA VAL A 45 24.21 -3.12 -0.96
C VAL A 45 24.84 -2.92 0.42
N GLU A 46 26.04 -2.34 0.47
CA GLU A 46 26.70 -2.02 1.73
C GLU A 46 25.98 -0.86 2.42
N TYR A 47 25.85 -0.91 3.74
CA TYR A 47 25.30 0.20 4.51
C TYR A 47 26.10 0.47 5.78
N GLN A 48 26.05 1.72 6.23
CA GLN A 48 26.61 2.16 7.51
C GLN A 48 25.60 3.01 8.27
N THR A 49 25.37 2.70 9.55
CA THR A 49 24.55 3.52 10.45
C THR A 49 25.38 4.42 11.36
N SER A 50 24.76 5.50 11.88
CA SER A 50 25.39 6.41 12.85
C SER A 50 25.81 5.72 14.16
N SER A 51 25.11 4.64 14.54
CA SER A 51 25.47 3.81 15.70
C SER A 51 26.60 2.80 15.43
N GLY A 52 27.15 2.78 14.21
CA GLY A 52 28.33 2.00 13.84
C GLY A 52 28.04 0.62 13.22
N ILE A 53 26.78 0.28 12.93
CA ILE A 53 26.46 -0.95 12.20
C ILE A 53 27.00 -0.81 10.77
N LYS A 54 27.73 -1.83 10.30
CA LYS A 54 28.23 -1.94 8.92
C LYS A 54 27.98 -3.36 8.43
N ALA A 55 27.23 -3.51 7.34
CA ALA A 55 26.92 -4.80 6.73
C ALA A 55 26.43 -4.59 5.28
N LYS A 56 26.02 -5.68 4.62
CA LYS A 56 25.30 -5.64 3.34
C LYS A 56 23.80 -5.91 3.57
N THR A 57 22.94 -5.40 2.70
CA THR A 57 21.54 -5.83 2.65
C THR A 57 21.46 -7.32 2.30
N ASP A 58 20.51 -8.06 2.90
CA ASP A 58 20.33 -9.48 2.62
C ASP A 58 19.60 -9.71 1.27
N ALA A 59 19.26 -10.97 0.97
CA ALA A 59 18.61 -11.37 -0.29
C ALA A 59 17.26 -10.66 -0.50
N GLU A 60 16.58 -10.32 0.59
CA GLU A 60 15.31 -9.60 0.59
C GLU A 60 15.50 -8.08 0.79
N GLY A 61 16.73 -7.58 0.74
CA GLY A 61 17.05 -6.15 0.86
C GLY A 61 17.00 -5.60 2.28
N TYR A 62 16.95 -6.44 3.31
CA TYR A 62 16.88 -5.98 4.69
C TYR A 62 18.22 -5.47 5.24
N PHE A 63 18.14 -4.45 6.08
CA PHE A 63 19.25 -3.89 6.84
C PHE A 63 18.86 -3.70 8.32
N ASN A 64 19.86 -3.66 9.19
CA ASN A 64 19.69 -3.47 10.63
C ASN A 64 20.06 -2.04 11.04
N TYR A 65 19.29 -1.46 11.95
CA TYR A 65 19.54 -0.12 12.50
C TYR A 65 19.03 0.00 13.94
N LYS A 66 19.38 1.09 14.63
CA LYS A 66 18.80 1.44 15.94
C LYS A 66 17.87 2.64 15.81
N ALA A 67 16.89 2.76 16.71
CA ALA A 67 16.00 3.92 16.73
C ALA A 67 16.79 5.23 16.73
N GLY A 68 16.45 6.14 15.81
CA GLY A 68 17.12 7.44 15.67
C GLY A 68 18.43 7.41 14.87
N ASP A 69 18.85 6.26 14.35
CA ASP A 69 20.01 6.20 13.45
C ASP A 69 19.79 7.01 12.18
N THR A 70 20.88 7.57 11.64
CA THR A 70 20.99 7.82 10.20
C THR A 70 21.69 6.64 9.53
N ILE A 71 21.44 6.47 8.23
CA ILE A 71 22.02 5.42 7.40
C ILE A 71 22.55 6.00 6.10
N LYS A 72 23.60 5.36 5.56
CA LYS A 72 24.16 5.60 4.24
C LYS A 72 24.31 4.26 3.53
N PHE A 73 24.11 4.26 2.21
CA PHE A 73 24.26 3.08 1.35
C PHE A 73 25.42 3.26 0.37
N PHE A 74 26.10 2.16 0.03
CA PHE A 74 27.27 2.14 -0.83
C PHE A 74 27.27 0.90 -1.74
N ILE A 75 27.81 1.06 -2.94
CA ILE A 75 28.14 -0.05 -3.85
C ILE A 75 29.58 0.16 -4.33
N GLY A 76 30.49 -0.72 -3.93
CA GLY A 76 31.91 -0.61 -4.26
C GLY A 76 32.50 0.75 -3.88
N GLY A 77 32.16 1.30 -2.70
CA GLY A 77 32.64 2.62 -2.28
C GLY A 77 31.87 3.82 -2.87
N VAL A 78 31.06 3.65 -3.93
CA VAL A 78 30.16 4.70 -4.43
C VAL A 78 28.99 4.86 -3.47
N GLN A 79 28.84 6.03 -2.85
CA GLN A 79 27.69 6.34 -1.99
C GLN A 79 26.43 6.56 -2.83
N ILE A 80 25.33 5.89 -2.46
CA ILE A 80 24.04 5.97 -3.14
C ILE A 80 23.15 6.98 -2.41
N GLY A 81 23.09 8.20 -2.95
CA GLY A 81 22.32 9.30 -2.37
C GLY A 81 22.92 9.91 -1.12
N ASP A 82 22.08 10.56 -0.32
CA ASP A 82 22.41 11.29 0.90
C ASP A 82 22.44 10.37 2.14
N SER A 83 22.91 10.91 3.27
CA SER A 83 22.67 10.27 4.58
C SER A 83 21.26 10.62 5.04
N VAL A 84 20.46 9.60 5.34
CA VAL A 84 19.02 9.75 5.65
C VAL A 84 18.70 9.15 7.02
N PRO A 85 17.60 9.56 7.68
CA PRO A 85 17.08 8.83 8.83
C PRO A 85 16.81 7.37 8.46
N ALA A 86 17.27 6.44 9.29
CA ALA A 86 16.95 5.04 9.13
C ALA A 86 15.46 4.82 9.45
N SER A 87 14.79 4.03 8.61
CA SER A 87 13.35 3.77 8.68
C SER A 87 13.04 2.33 8.30
N PRO A 88 11.82 1.82 8.59
CA PRO A 88 11.42 0.47 8.20
C PRO A 88 11.48 0.23 6.67
N ARG A 89 11.35 1.29 5.87
CA ARG A 89 11.44 1.26 4.40
C ARG A 89 12.22 2.48 3.90
N ILE A 90 13.19 2.24 3.04
CA ILE A 90 13.95 3.27 2.32
C ILE A 90 13.89 2.92 0.84
N THR A 91 13.54 3.88 0.01
CA THR A 91 13.61 3.79 -1.45
C THR A 91 14.51 4.89 -1.98
N PRO A 92 14.84 4.89 -3.29
CA PRO A 92 15.48 6.05 -3.92
C PRO A 92 14.75 7.38 -3.65
N MET A 93 13.44 7.36 -3.36
CA MET A 93 12.68 8.55 -2.96
C MET A 93 13.19 9.22 -1.69
N GLU A 94 13.60 8.43 -0.70
CA GLU A 94 14.11 8.94 0.58
C GLU A 94 15.58 9.34 0.47
N LEU A 95 16.34 8.78 -0.48
CA LEU A 95 17.80 8.96 -0.60
C LEU A 95 18.23 10.33 -1.12
N SER A 96 17.32 11.18 -1.64
CA SER A 96 17.66 12.58 -1.91
C SER A 96 16.43 13.46 -2.10
N THR A 97 16.56 14.74 -1.78
CA THR A 97 15.55 15.76 -2.10
C THR A 97 15.58 16.19 -3.57
N LEU A 98 16.66 15.92 -4.30
CA LEU A 98 16.83 16.32 -5.70
C LEU A 98 16.27 15.27 -6.66
N GLN A 99 15.36 15.69 -7.56
CA GLN A 99 14.69 14.79 -8.51
C GLN A 99 15.65 14.01 -9.41
N ASN A 100 16.62 14.69 -10.02
CA ASN A 100 17.59 14.06 -10.91
C ASN A 100 18.48 13.03 -10.19
N VAL A 101 18.82 13.29 -8.92
CA VAL A 101 19.56 12.31 -8.10
C VAL A 101 18.73 11.04 -7.90
N ARG A 102 17.44 11.17 -7.59
CA ARG A 102 16.54 10.01 -7.41
C ARG A 102 16.37 9.20 -8.69
N GLU A 103 16.13 9.88 -9.81
CA GLU A 103 16.03 9.25 -11.15
C GLU A 103 17.30 8.48 -11.50
N ASN A 104 18.47 9.10 -11.31
CA ASN A 104 19.74 8.47 -11.62
C ASN A 104 20.07 7.31 -10.65
N ILE A 105 19.66 7.37 -9.37
CA ILE A 105 19.78 6.23 -8.45
C ILE A 105 18.92 5.05 -8.91
N ILE A 106 17.66 5.29 -9.30
CA ILE A 106 16.76 4.24 -9.82
C ILE A 106 17.39 3.57 -11.05
N VAL A 107 17.86 4.36 -12.02
CA VAL A 107 18.54 3.84 -13.22
C VAL A 107 19.79 3.05 -12.85
N PHE A 108 20.59 3.55 -11.90
CA PHE A 108 21.82 2.90 -11.48
C PHE A 108 21.57 1.53 -10.87
N LEU A 109 20.70 1.44 -9.88
CA LEU A 109 20.40 0.18 -9.19
C LEU A 109 19.92 -0.89 -10.18
N GLN A 110 18.99 -0.54 -11.06
CA GLN A 110 18.45 -1.47 -12.06
C GLN A 110 19.44 -1.81 -13.18
N THR A 111 20.38 -0.92 -13.50
CA THR A 111 21.47 -1.22 -14.45
C THR A 111 22.48 -2.21 -13.87
N LEU A 112 22.70 -2.15 -12.57
CA LEU A 112 23.64 -3.04 -11.88
C LEU A 112 23.08 -4.44 -11.67
N ASP A 113 21.76 -4.59 -11.70
CA ASP A 113 21.07 -5.87 -11.54
C ASP A 113 21.70 -6.96 -12.41
N ASP A 114 22.02 -8.11 -11.80
CA ASP A 114 22.85 -9.14 -12.41
C ASP A 114 22.15 -9.85 -13.58
N ASN A 115 20.83 -10.07 -13.46
CA ASN A 115 20.01 -10.77 -14.43
C ASN A 115 19.12 -9.83 -15.27
N VAL A 116 19.12 -8.53 -14.95
CA VAL A 116 18.30 -7.49 -15.61
C VAL A 116 16.78 -7.80 -15.48
N ASN A 117 16.39 -8.51 -14.43
CA ASN A 117 15.01 -8.91 -14.16
C ASN A 117 14.51 -8.30 -12.86
N HIS A 118 14.02 -7.07 -12.95
CA HIS A 118 13.51 -6.32 -11.81
C HIS A 118 12.39 -7.02 -11.01
N ASP A 119 11.61 -7.91 -11.67
CA ASP A 119 10.48 -8.58 -11.03
C ASP A 119 10.89 -9.50 -9.87
N ASP A 120 12.13 -9.99 -9.83
CA ASP A 120 12.68 -10.83 -8.77
C ASP A 120 13.55 -10.07 -7.74
N GLY A 121 13.54 -8.74 -7.81
CA GLY A 121 14.35 -7.85 -6.99
C GLY A 121 15.53 -7.28 -7.77
N ILE A 122 16.47 -6.67 -7.05
CA ILE A 122 17.73 -6.17 -7.62
C ILE A 122 18.87 -6.89 -6.91
N GLN A 123 19.72 -7.57 -7.68
CA GLN A 123 20.85 -8.34 -7.16
C GLN A 123 22.17 -7.70 -7.58
N ILE A 124 22.94 -7.24 -6.59
CA ILE A 124 24.25 -6.63 -6.81
C ILE A 124 25.36 -7.65 -6.55
N SER A 125 26.02 -8.15 -7.61
CA SER A 125 27.14 -9.09 -7.49
C SER A 125 28.41 -8.48 -6.89
N ASP A 126 29.24 -9.33 -6.29
CA ASP A 126 30.61 -8.97 -5.85
C ASP A 126 31.52 -8.48 -7.01
N ALA A 127 31.22 -8.85 -8.26
CA ALA A 127 31.92 -8.35 -9.43
C ALA A 127 31.69 -6.84 -9.62
N VAL A 128 30.45 -6.37 -9.40
CA VAL A 128 30.10 -4.94 -9.44
C VAL A 128 30.84 -4.17 -8.36
N PHE A 129 30.94 -4.72 -7.13
CA PHE A 129 31.71 -4.10 -6.04
C PHE A 129 33.18 -3.90 -6.41
N THR A 130 33.79 -4.93 -7.01
CA THR A 130 35.20 -4.90 -7.40
C THR A 130 35.43 -3.86 -8.50
N ALA A 131 34.53 -3.77 -9.48
CA ALA A 131 34.62 -2.80 -10.57
C ALA A 131 34.43 -1.34 -10.08
N LEU A 132 33.61 -1.13 -9.06
CA LEU A 132 33.32 0.22 -8.56
C LEU A 132 34.25 0.72 -7.46
N ALA A 133 35.12 -0.12 -6.89
CA ALA A 133 35.93 0.19 -5.70
C ALA A 133 36.70 1.53 -5.75
N ASP A 134 37.17 1.94 -6.93
CA ASP A 134 37.93 3.19 -7.16
C ASP A 134 37.15 4.23 -7.97
N ASN A 135 35.86 3.98 -8.23
CA ASN A 135 35.00 4.85 -9.02
C ASN A 135 34.31 5.92 -8.17
N THR A 136 34.01 7.06 -8.81
CA THR A 136 33.13 8.08 -8.26
C THR A 136 32.05 8.37 -9.29
N ILE A 137 30.79 8.34 -8.86
CA ILE A 137 29.65 8.63 -9.74
C ILE A 137 28.94 9.87 -9.22
N ASN A 138 28.72 10.85 -10.10
CA ASN A 138 27.90 12.01 -9.77
C ASN A 138 26.43 11.75 -10.14
N PHE A 139 25.57 11.50 -9.15
CA PHE A 139 24.14 11.36 -9.42
C PHE A 139 23.43 12.69 -9.69
N ASN A 140 24.03 13.82 -9.31
CA ASN A 140 23.44 15.15 -9.50
C ASN A 140 23.84 15.72 -10.87
N GLN A 141 23.33 15.08 -11.93
CA GLN A 141 23.49 15.51 -13.32
C GLN A 141 22.22 15.19 -14.11
N THR A 142 22.13 15.63 -15.36
CA THR A 142 21.00 15.24 -16.22
C THR A 142 21.11 13.76 -16.59
N TYR A 143 19.97 13.09 -16.83
CA TYR A 143 19.95 11.69 -17.26
C TYR A 143 20.85 11.43 -18.47
N ALA A 144 20.84 12.33 -19.47
CA ALA A 144 21.66 12.19 -20.68
C ALA A 144 23.17 12.21 -20.39
N GLN A 145 23.61 12.95 -19.38
CA GLN A 145 25.01 12.94 -18.94
C GLN A 145 25.30 11.72 -18.07
N PHE A 146 24.35 11.37 -17.19
CA PHE A 146 24.46 10.24 -16.28
C PHE A 146 24.75 8.92 -17.02
N ILE A 147 23.98 8.59 -18.05
CA ILE A 147 24.16 7.34 -18.80
C ILE A 147 25.44 7.29 -19.65
N THR A 148 26.21 8.39 -19.70
CA THR A 148 27.52 8.45 -20.35
C THR A 148 28.68 8.46 -19.35
N ASP A 149 28.39 8.30 -18.05
CA ASP A 149 29.41 8.19 -17.02
C ASP A 149 30.36 7.02 -17.33
N PRO A 150 31.69 7.24 -17.30
CA PRO A 150 32.68 6.20 -17.58
C PRO A 150 32.50 4.91 -16.78
N ALA A 151 31.96 5.02 -15.55
CA ALA A 151 31.73 3.86 -14.68
C ALA A 151 30.85 2.79 -15.33
N PHE A 152 29.85 3.16 -16.15
CA PHE A 152 29.01 2.19 -16.86
C PHE A 152 29.78 1.40 -17.91
N THR A 153 30.75 2.04 -18.57
CA THR A 153 31.63 1.37 -19.55
C THR A 153 32.58 0.43 -18.84
N GLU A 154 33.17 0.85 -17.71
CA GLU A 154 34.05 0.01 -16.89
C GLU A 154 33.34 -1.23 -16.34
N LEU A 155 32.06 -1.08 -15.99
CA LEU A 155 31.17 -2.17 -15.57
C LEU A 155 30.76 -3.11 -16.70
N ASN A 156 30.98 -2.72 -17.97
CA ASN A 156 30.43 -3.41 -19.14
C ASN A 156 28.91 -3.64 -19.03
N LYS A 157 28.19 -2.65 -18.50
CA LYS A 157 26.73 -2.65 -18.35
C LYS A 157 26.11 -1.59 -19.26
N THR A 158 24.98 -1.91 -19.86
CA THR A 158 24.19 -0.94 -20.63
C THR A 158 23.18 -0.28 -19.71
N PRO A 159 23.17 1.05 -19.57
CA PRO A 159 22.18 1.74 -18.73
C PRO A 159 20.74 1.44 -19.13
N ILE A 160 19.89 1.14 -18.14
CA ILE A 160 18.45 1.00 -18.34
C ILE A 160 17.84 2.35 -18.69
N ALA A 161 16.92 2.36 -19.66
CA ALA A 161 16.22 3.57 -20.05
C ALA A 161 15.41 4.12 -18.88
N LEU A 162 15.45 5.45 -18.65
CA LEU A 162 14.77 6.09 -17.51
C LEU A 162 13.29 5.68 -17.40
N GLU A 163 12.54 5.71 -18.52
CA GLU A 163 11.12 5.34 -18.54
C GLU A 163 10.87 3.90 -18.07
N THR A 164 11.69 2.95 -18.54
CA THR A 164 11.65 1.55 -18.10
C THR A 164 11.96 1.46 -16.61
N ALA A 165 13.00 2.15 -16.14
CA ALA A 165 13.40 2.09 -14.75
C ALA A 165 12.30 2.64 -13.81
N LEU A 166 11.66 3.76 -14.18
CA LEU A 166 10.53 4.32 -13.43
C LEU A 166 9.29 3.41 -13.45
N THR A 167 9.03 2.73 -14.57
CA THR A 167 7.93 1.76 -14.68
C THR A 167 8.15 0.56 -13.76
N ASN A 168 9.37 0.02 -13.76
CA ASN A 168 9.80 -1.04 -12.87
C ASN A 168 9.62 -0.65 -11.39
N SER A 169 10.12 0.53 -10.99
CA SER A 169 9.96 1.06 -9.63
C SER A 169 8.49 1.19 -9.22
N LYS A 170 7.64 1.69 -10.14
CA LYS A 170 6.18 1.80 -9.93
C LYS A 170 5.54 0.43 -9.70
N ASN A 171 5.88 -0.55 -10.52
CA ASN A 171 5.35 -1.91 -10.41
C ASN A 171 5.78 -2.59 -9.10
N ALA A 172 7.04 -2.43 -8.66
CA ALA A 172 7.47 -2.92 -7.37
C ALA A 172 6.72 -2.26 -6.20
N PHE A 173 6.46 -0.95 -6.26
CA PHE A 173 5.66 -0.28 -5.26
C PHE A 173 4.22 -0.82 -5.20
N TYR A 174 3.58 -1.09 -6.33
CA TYR A 174 2.24 -1.70 -6.35
C TYR A 174 2.23 -3.09 -5.73
N LYS A 175 3.24 -3.92 -5.99
CA LYS A 175 3.40 -5.22 -5.31
C LYS A 175 3.53 -5.06 -3.79
N ASP A 176 4.27 -4.06 -3.31
CA ASP A 176 4.45 -3.78 -1.87
C ASP A 176 3.13 -3.40 -1.18
N ILE A 177 2.31 -2.57 -1.83
CA ILE A 177 1.07 -2.03 -1.25
C ILE A 177 -0.17 -2.86 -1.58
N ALA A 178 -0.05 -3.89 -2.42
CA ALA A 178 -1.15 -4.77 -2.79
C ALA A 178 -1.87 -5.32 -1.54
N GLY A 179 -3.18 -5.43 -1.65
CA GLY A 179 -4.07 -5.88 -0.59
C GLY A 179 -5.07 -4.81 -0.16
N SER A 180 -5.68 -5.04 1.00
CA SER A 180 -6.86 -4.30 1.47
C SER A 180 -6.51 -3.42 2.66
N TRP A 181 -7.03 -2.19 2.64
CA TRP A 181 -6.72 -1.15 3.60
C TRP A 181 -7.98 -0.47 4.08
N GLU A 182 -8.07 -0.21 5.38
CA GLU A 182 -9.19 0.52 5.98
C GLU A 182 -8.76 1.88 6.53
N LEU A 183 -9.68 2.84 6.50
CA LEU A 183 -9.54 4.14 7.14
C LEU A 183 -10.76 4.45 8.01
N ASN A 184 -10.51 4.91 9.24
CA ASN A 184 -11.52 5.47 10.15
C ASN A 184 -12.81 4.64 10.31
N ARG A 185 -12.72 3.31 10.27
CA ARG A 185 -13.89 2.44 10.42
C ARG A 185 -14.53 2.59 11.80
N THR A 186 -15.85 2.77 11.81
CA THR A 186 -16.70 2.91 13.00
C THR A 186 -17.97 2.11 12.82
N GLY A 187 -18.84 2.09 13.83
CA GLY A 187 -20.16 1.48 13.70
C GLY A 187 -21.13 2.20 12.76
N GLN A 188 -20.74 3.34 12.17
CA GLN A 188 -21.62 4.19 11.34
C GLN A 188 -20.97 4.60 10.00
N GLY A 189 -19.73 4.20 9.75
CA GLY A 189 -19.03 4.54 8.52
C GLY A 189 -17.72 3.79 8.40
N ALA A 190 -17.28 3.59 7.16
CA ALA A 190 -16.09 2.82 6.81
C ALA A 190 -15.56 3.30 5.47
N ILE A 191 -14.23 3.33 5.33
CA ILE A 191 -13.57 3.47 4.04
C ILE A 191 -12.68 2.25 3.88
N VAL A 192 -12.86 1.52 2.79
CA VAL A 192 -12.03 0.38 2.40
C VAL A 192 -11.50 0.61 1.00
N VAL A 193 -10.19 0.45 0.80
CA VAL A 193 -9.57 0.41 -0.51
C VAL A 193 -8.85 -0.91 -0.69
N HIS A 194 -9.12 -1.57 -1.80
CA HIS A 194 -8.41 -2.75 -2.24
C HIS A 194 -7.52 -2.36 -3.41
N ILE A 195 -6.22 -2.68 -3.32
CA ILE A 195 -5.21 -2.31 -4.32
C ILE A 195 -4.62 -3.59 -4.90
N SER A 196 -4.61 -3.69 -6.22
CA SER A 196 -4.03 -4.82 -6.95
C SER A 196 -2.49 -4.72 -7.02
N PRO A 197 -1.79 -5.82 -7.30
CA PRO A 197 -0.36 -5.79 -7.61
C PRO A 197 -0.01 -5.00 -8.89
N THR A 198 -1.00 -4.60 -9.69
CA THR A 198 -0.85 -3.79 -10.91
C THR A 198 -1.24 -2.32 -10.71
N GLY A 199 -1.67 -1.94 -9.50
CA GLY A 199 -2.05 -0.57 -9.15
C GLY A 199 -3.48 -0.18 -9.50
N GLN A 200 -4.31 -1.14 -9.91
CA GLN A 200 -5.76 -0.97 -9.98
C GLN A 200 -6.33 -0.94 -8.56
N TYR A 201 -7.43 -0.22 -8.36
CA TYR A 201 -8.09 -0.17 -7.07
C TYR A 201 -9.61 -0.20 -7.19
N ILE A 202 -10.23 -0.70 -6.11
CA ILE A 202 -11.64 -0.52 -5.80
C ILE A 202 -11.73 0.06 -4.38
N LEU A 203 -12.40 1.20 -4.27
CA LEU A 203 -12.62 1.94 -3.05
C LEU A 203 -14.11 1.98 -2.78
N GLY A 204 -14.50 1.64 -1.56
CA GLY A 204 -15.84 1.85 -1.06
C GLY A 204 -15.81 2.77 0.15
N GLU A 205 -16.71 3.73 0.18
CA GLU A 205 -16.92 4.64 1.29
C GLU A 205 -18.37 4.55 1.77
N VAL A 206 -18.53 4.53 3.09
CA VAL A 206 -19.82 4.45 3.78
C VAL A 206 -19.88 5.57 4.80
N ASP A 207 -20.92 6.41 4.70
CA ASP A 207 -21.35 7.35 5.73
C ASP A 207 -22.87 7.19 5.96
N SER A 208 -23.25 6.50 7.04
CA SER A 208 -24.66 6.30 7.40
C SER A 208 -25.41 7.60 7.76
N ALA A 209 -24.69 8.65 8.14
CA ALA A 209 -25.29 9.95 8.44
C ALA A 209 -25.55 10.78 7.17
N ASN A 210 -24.82 10.48 6.10
CA ASN A 210 -24.98 11.12 4.81
C ASN A 210 -24.74 10.15 3.64
N LEU A 211 -25.80 9.46 3.22
CA LEU A 211 -25.71 8.48 2.13
C LEU A 211 -25.27 9.06 0.79
N THR A 212 -25.35 10.39 0.59
CA THR A 212 -24.80 11.02 -0.63
C THR A 212 -23.28 10.97 -0.69
N GLY A 213 -22.61 10.76 0.45
CA GLY A 213 -21.18 10.49 0.52
C GLY A 213 -20.82 9.01 0.45
N SER A 214 -21.80 8.11 0.57
CA SER A 214 -21.54 6.68 0.40
C SER A 214 -21.43 6.37 -1.09
N GLY A 215 -20.45 5.57 -1.47
CA GLY A 215 -20.23 5.25 -2.86
C GLY A 215 -19.03 4.35 -3.11
N VAL A 216 -18.88 4.02 -4.38
CA VAL A 216 -17.75 3.29 -4.96
C VAL A 216 -16.96 4.20 -5.87
N GLU A 217 -15.65 4.05 -5.82
CA GLU A 217 -14.70 4.58 -6.79
C GLU A 217 -13.77 3.45 -7.27
N THR A 218 -13.54 3.32 -8.57
CA THR A 218 -12.54 2.41 -9.14
C THR A 218 -11.63 3.13 -10.11
N GLY A 219 -10.42 2.61 -10.28
CA GLY A 219 -9.48 3.18 -11.23
C GLY A 219 -8.09 2.59 -11.12
N THR A 220 -7.11 3.31 -11.68
CA THR A 220 -5.69 3.00 -11.57
C THR A 220 -4.96 4.16 -10.90
N LEU A 221 -4.06 3.89 -9.96
CA LEU A 221 -3.42 4.92 -9.11
C LEU A 221 -2.49 5.89 -9.87
N GLU A 222 -1.78 5.41 -10.89
CA GLU A 222 -0.70 6.13 -11.58
C GLU A 222 0.29 6.84 -10.64
N TRP A 223 1.00 6.03 -9.83
CA TRP A 223 1.99 6.50 -8.87
C TRP A 223 3.32 6.87 -9.52
N ASN A 224 3.88 8.01 -9.12
CA ASN A 224 5.18 8.49 -9.56
C ASN A 224 6.28 8.09 -8.55
N PRO A 225 7.27 7.25 -8.94
CA PRO A 225 8.32 6.76 -8.03
C PRO A 225 9.30 7.83 -7.55
N VAL A 226 9.33 8.99 -8.20
CA VAL A 226 10.23 10.10 -7.87
C VAL A 226 9.59 11.07 -6.89
N THR A 227 8.27 11.25 -6.93
CA THR A 227 7.57 12.24 -6.09
C THR A 227 6.64 11.62 -5.05
N GLY A 228 6.25 10.36 -5.26
CA GLY A 228 5.22 9.67 -4.49
C GLY A 228 3.80 10.14 -4.83
N GLN A 229 3.62 11.02 -5.81
CA GLN A 229 2.30 11.53 -6.18
C GLN A 229 1.50 10.49 -6.97
N ILE A 230 0.19 10.49 -6.81
CA ILE A 230 -0.75 9.70 -7.61
C ILE A 230 -1.58 10.62 -8.51
N ASN A 231 -1.78 10.23 -9.76
CA ASN A 231 -2.68 10.91 -10.70
C ASN A 231 -3.73 9.91 -11.21
N PRO A 232 -4.72 9.55 -10.38
CA PRO A 232 -5.56 8.40 -10.67
C PRO A 232 -6.35 8.56 -11.98
N VAL A 233 -6.43 7.47 -12.74
CA VAL A 233 -7.37 7.35 -13.86
C VAL A 233 -8.64 6.73 -13.29
N ILE A 234 -9.68 7.57 -13.14
CA ILE A 234 -10.97 7.17 -12.57
C ILE A 234 -11.80 6.45 -13.63
N GLU A 235 -12.28 5.26 -13.30
CA GLU A 235 -13.15 4.43 -14.15
C GLU A 235 -14.61 4.49 -13.70
N VAL A 236 -14.84 4.36 -12.40
CA VAL A 236 -16.16 4.50 -11.76
C VAL A 236 -16.03 5.49 -10.61
N ASP A 237 -16.97 6.41 -10.49
CA ASP A 237 -17.15 7.28 -9.32
C ASP A 237 -18.65 7.58 -9.19
N THR A 238 -19.25 7.06 -8.12
CA THR A 238 -20.70 7.12 -7.90
C THR A 238 -21.16 8.34 -7.11
N ASN A 239 -20.26 8.98 -6.36
CA ASN A 239 -20.61 10.15 -5.54
C ASN A 239 -19.95 11.45 -6.06
N GLY A 240 -18.95 11.35 -6.93
CA GLY A 240 -18.36 12.44 -7.71
C GLY A 240 -17.43 13.38 -6.94
N ASP A 241 -17.33 13.24 -5.62
CA ASP A 241 -16.70 14.22 -4.75
C ASP A 241 -15.80 13.61 -3.66
N LEU A 242 -15.94 12.32 -3.36
CA LEU A 242 -15.18 11.63 -2.32
C LEU A 242 -14.36 10.48 -2.94
N GLY A 243 -13.28 10.09 -2.26
CA GLY A 243 -12.27 9.19 -2.83
C GLY A 243 -11.07 9.94 -3.39
N LEU A 244 -10.48 9.41 -4.45
CA LEU A 244 -9.24 9.94 -5.05
C LEU A 244 -9.52 10.90 -6.24
N SER A 245 -10.77 11.01 -6.69
CA SER A 245 -11.20 11.79 -7.86
C SER A 245 -11.20 13.31 -7.67
N ASN A 246 -11.27 13.82 -6.43
CA ASN A 246 -11.43 15.25 -6.15
C ASN A 246 -10.37 15.82 -5.18
N PRO A 247 -9.07 15.82 -5.56
CA PRO A 247 -8.01 16.34 -4.71
C PRO A 247 -8.19 17.84 -4.40
N ASN A 248 -7.86 18.25 -3.17
CA ASN A 248 -7.94 19.66 -2.78
C ASN A 248 -7.13 20.58 -3.71
N GLY A 249 -7.85 21.53 -4.33
CA GLY A 249 -7.27 22.52 -5.23
C GLY A 249 -6.69 21.93 -6.52
N GLY A 250 -7.03 20.69 -6.87
CA GLY A 250 -6.46 19.98 -8.02
C GLY A 250 -5.00 19.55 -7.80
N VAL A 251 -4.48 19.63 -6.58
CA VAL A 251 -3.10 19.22 -6.27
C VAL A 251 -3.09 17.72 -5.98
N PRO A 252 -2.34 16.90 -6.74
CA PRO A 252 -2.31 15.45 -6.54
C PRO A 252 -2.01 15.02 -5.09
N PHE A 253 -2.67 13.95 -4.66
CA PHE A 253 -2.31 13.29 -3.41
C PHE A 253 -0.90 12.70 -3.50
N THR A 254 -0.24 12.58 -2.35
CA THR A 254 0.97 11.76 -2.21
C THR A 254 0.62 10.45 -1.52
N LEU A 255 1.07 9.33 -2.08
CA LEU A 255 0.90 7.99 -1.54
C LEU A 255 2.26 7.44 -1.08
N ARG A 256 2.35 7.06 0.20
CA ARG A 256 3.55 6.49 0.80
C ARG A 256 3.24 5.19 1.54
N TYR A 257 4.26 4.36 1.71
CA TYR A 257 4.16 3.12 2.47
C TYR A 257 5.38 2.96 3.37
N ASP A 258 5.15 2.65 4.65
CA ASP A 258 6.19 2.50 5.67
C ASP A 258 6.37 1.04 6.14
N ARG A 259 5.91 0.06 5.34
CA ARG A 259 5.74 -1.36 5.68
C ARG A 259 4.60 -1.70 6.64
N THR A 260 3.95 -0.70 7.23
CA THR A 260 2.82 -0.91 8.15
C THR A 260 1.53 -0.28 7.62
N ASN A 261 1.61 0.97 7.16
CA ASN A 261 0.48 1.77 6.73
C ASN A 261 0.73 2.33 5.34
N VAL A 262 -0.32 2.31 4.52
CA VAL A 262 -0.40 3.20 3.37
C VAL A 262 -0.87 4.56 3.87
N THR A 263 -0.14 5.61 3.50
CA THR A 263 -0.44 6.98 3.91
C THR A 263 -0.77 7.80 2.66
N LEU A 264 -2.00 8.30 2.61
CA LEU A 264 -2.46 9.22 1.58
C LEU A 264 -2.45 10.64 2.16
N THR A 265 -1.63 11.52 1.59
CA THR A 265 -1.51 12.91 2.04
C THR A 265 -2.13 13.86 1.04
N GLU A 266 -3.13 14.61 1.49
CA GLU A 266 -3.75 15.69 0.72
C GLU A 266 -2.95 16.99 0.88
N SER A 267 -2.43 17.48 -0.24
CA SER A 267 -1.57 18.67 -0.25
C SER A 267 -2.36 19.95 0.04
N GLY A 268 -1.77 20.84 0.84
CA GLY A 268 -2.38 22.13 1.18
C GLY A 268 -3.55 22.05 2.18
N VAL A 269 -3.77 20.87 2.79
CA VAL A 269 -4.80 20.66 3.82
C VAL A 269 -4.15 20.48 5.18
N THR A 270 -4.62 21.24 6.18
CA THR A 270 -4.17 21.06 7.57
C THR A 270 -4.65 19.71 8.07
N ASN A 271 -3.75 18.88 8.60
CA ASN A 271 -4.02 17.49 8.98
C ASN A 271 -4.55 16.63 7.81
N GLY A 272 -4.10 16.89 6.58
CA GLY A 272 -4.49 16.12 5.38
C GLY A 272 -3.86 14.72 5.27
N GLU A 273 -3.24 14.20 6.32
CA GLU A 273 -2.59 12.89 6.33
C GLU A 273 -3.60 11.81 6.75
N ASN A 274 -3.90 10.89 5.83
CA ASN A 274 -4.80 9.77 6.05
C ASN A 274 -3.98 8.47 6.10
N LYS A 275 -3.87 7.87 7.28
CA LYS A 275 -3.15 6.60 7.49
C LYS A 275 -4.12 5.44 7.41
N LEU A 276 -4.04 4.71 6.31
CA LEU A 276 -4.82 3.50 6.09
C LEU A 276 -4.08 2.31 6.69
N LYS A 277 -4.82 1.49 7.43
CA LYS A 277 -4.30 0.30 8.10
C LYS A 277 -4.61 -0.92 7.26
N ARG A 278 -3.65 -1.82 7.16
CA ARG A 278 -3.88 -3.09 6.47
C ARG A 278 -4.98 -3.88 7.19
N ILE A 279 -6.00 -4.29 6.45
CA ILE A 279 -7.06 -5.15 6.98
C ILE A 279 -6.44 -6.52 7.26
N SER A 280 -6.37 -6.89 8.54
CA SER A 280 -5.77 -8.15 8.96
C SER A 280 -6.68 -9.31 8.62
N THR A 281 -6.10 -10.36 8.04
CA THR A 281 -6.81 -11.56 7.61
C THR A 281 -6.51 -12.70 8.57
N THR A 282 -7.47 -13.57 8.82
CA THR A 282 -7.24 -14.77 9.64
C THR A 282 -7.23 -16.00 8.73
N ALA A 283 -6.20 -16.82 8.86
CA ALA A 283 -6.11 -18.03 8.04
C ALA A 283 -7.27 -19.00 8.37
N ASN A 284 -7.86 -19.60 7.33
CA ASN A 284 -8.87 -20.66 7.40
C ASN A 284 -10.24 -20.27 7.99
N ASN A 285 -10.62 -19.00 7.92
CA ASN A 285 -12.00 -18.57 8.17
C ASN A 285 -12.47 -17.59 7.07
N ILE A 286 -13.72 -17.13 7.16
CA ILE A 286 -14.27 -16.16 6.20
C ILE A 286 -13.80 -14.72 6.47
N GLN A 287 -13.12 -14.45 7.60
CA GLN A 287 -12.68 -13.11 8.01
C GLN A 287 -11.46 -12.68 7.20
N ASP A 288 -11.78 -12.20 6.00
CA ASP A 288 -10.83 -11.87 4.97
C ASP A 288 -11.51 -10.92 3.96
N ASN A 289 -10.78 -10.60 2.91
CA ASN A 289 -11.23 -9.85 1.76
C ASN A 289 -11.38 -10.82 0.58
N TRP A 290 -12.48 -10.68 -0.13
CA TRP A 290 -12.92 -11.64 -1.13
C TRP A 290 -13.36 -10.87 -2.37
N PHE A 291 -12.87 -11.28 -3.54
CA PHE A 291 -12.98 -10.52 -4.78
C PHE A 291 -13.58 -11.37 -5.89
N ASN A 292 -14.37 -10.74 -6.75
CA ASN A 292 -14.68 -11.27 -8.07
C ASN A 292 -14.44 -10.13 -9.10
N ASP A 293 -14.88 -10.32 -10.34
CA ASP A 293 -14.60 -9.36 -11.42
C ASP A 293 -15.20 -7.96 -11.18
N THR A 294 -16.28 -7.86 -10.39
CA THR A 294 -17.07 -6.62 -10.24
C THR A 294 -17.33 -6.22 -8.79
N ASN A 295 -16.92 -7.05 -7.83
CA ASN A 295 -17.28 -6.87 -6.43
C ASN A 295 -16.11 -7.18 -5.48
N ALA A 296 -16.13 -6.52 -4.33
CA ALA A 296 -15.30 -6.84 -3.19
C ALA A 296 -16.17 -7.05 -1.94
N LEU A 297 -15.87 -8.09 -1.16
CA LEU A 297 -16.53 -8.42 0.08
C LEU A 297 -15.49 -8.58 1.19
N THR A 298 -15.59 -7.74 2.20
CA THR A 298 -14.74 -7.80 3.39
C THR A 298 -15.56 -8.27 4.58
N PHE A 299 -15.14 -9.35 5.23
CA PHE A 299 -15.62 -9.74 6.56
C PHE A 299 -14.58 -9.36 7.61
N PHE A 300 -14.90 -8.36 8.43
CA PHE A 300 -14.02 -7.90 9.50
C PHE A 300 -14.07 -8.85 10.71
N SER A 301 -12.96 -8.91 11.45
CA SER A 301 -12.82 -9.79 12.62
C SER A 301 -13.72 -9.41 13.80
N ASP A 302 -14.20 -8.16 13.85
CA ASP A 302 -15.08 -7.61 14.88
C ASP A 302 -16.57 -7.73 14.55
N GLY A 303 -16.92 -8.53 13.52
CA GLY A 303 -18.31 -8.84 13.18
C GLY A 303 -18.97 -7.83 12.24
N TYR A 304 -18.23 -6.90 11.66
CA TYR A 304 -18.71 -6.05 10.57
C TYR A 304 -18.44 -6.68 9.21
N TYR A 305 -19.24 -6.35 8.20
CA TYR A 305 -18.91 -6.64 6.81
C TYR A 305 -19.05 -5.39 5.96
N MET A 306 -18.33 -5.36 4.84
CA MET A 306 -18.51 -4.39 3.78
C MET A 306 -18.57 -5.10 2.44
N TYR A 307 -19.61 -4.85 1.66
CA TYR A 307 -19.74 -5.28 0.28
C TYR A 307 -19.63 -4.06 -0.61
N ILE A 308 -18.89 -4.18 -1.71
CA ILE A 308 -18.66 -3.10 -2.68
C ILE A 308 -18.98 -3.69 -4.05
N ASP A 309 -19.97 -3.11 -4.73
CA ASP A 309 -20.33 -3.47 -6.11
C ASP A 309 -19.96 -2.32 -7.04
N SER A 310 -18.96 -2.54 -7.91
CA SER A 310 -18.42 -1.48 -8.79
C SER A 310 -19.16 -1.34 -10.11
N LEU A 311 -19.86 -2.38 -10.60
CA LEU A 311 -20.48 -2.36 -11.93
C LEU A 311 -21.99 -2.61 -11.93
N ALA A 312 -22.55 -3.07 -10.82
CA ALA A 312 -23.95 -3.46 -10.72
C ALA A 312 -24.37 -4.44 -11.81
N SER A 313 -23.67 -5.56 -11.88
CA SER A 313 -23.92 -6.63 -12.87
C SER A 313 -25.15 -7.50 -12.55
N ASP A 314 -25.88 -7.19 -11.48
CA ASP A 314 -26.92 -8.07 -10.94
C ASP A 314 -28.29 -7.83 -11.58
N ASN A 315 -29.14 -8.86 -11.59
CA ASN A 315 -30.49 -8.81 -12.17
C ASN A 315 -31.51 -8.03 -11.29
N CYS A 316 -31.04 -7.11 -10.44
CA CYS A 316 -31.88 -6.15 -9.76
C CYS A 316 -32.52 -5.25 -10.83
N GLY A 317 -33.84 -5.08 -10.83
CA GLY A 317 -34.54 -4.33 -11.90
C GLY A 317 -33.95 -2.95 -12.23
N THR A 318 -33.23 -2.33 -11.29
CA THR A 318 -32.29 -1.22 -11.51
C THR A 318 -30.98 -1.50 -10.78
N PRO A 319 -29.95 -2.05 -11.45
CA PRO A 319 -28.66 -2.29 -10.82
C PRO A 319 -27.98 -0.95 -10.52
N THR A 320 -27.48 -0.75 -9.30
CA THR A 320 -26.77 0.48 -8.93
C THR A 320 -25.45 0.12 -8.25
N PRO A 321 -24.29 0.58 -8.78
CA PRO A 321 -23.03 0.39 -8.10
C PRO A 321 -23.10 1.05 -6.73
N GLY A 322 -22.53 0.42 -5.72
CA GLY A 322 -22.79 0.85 -4.36
C GLY A 322 -22.06 0.03 -3.31
N VAL A 323 -22.42 0.32 -2.07
CA VAL A 323 -21.84 -0.30 -0.89
C VAL A 323 -22.93 -0.86 0.01
N GLU A 324 -22.67 -2.01 0.61
CA GLU A 324 -23.36 -2.42 1.83
C GLU A 324 -22.39 -2.36 3.01
N TYR A 325 -22.90 -1.97 4.17
CA TYR A 325 -22.19 -2.03 5.43
C TYR A 325 -23.13 -2.51 6.52
N GLY A 326 -22.67 -3.44 7.33
CA GLY A 326 -23.52 -4.04 8.35
C GLY A 326 -22.75 -4.90 9.31
N LYS A 327 -23.50 -5.60 10.18
CA LYS A 327 -22.95 -6.64 11.05
C LYS A 327 -23.35 -8.01 10.56
N TYR A 328 -22.47 -8.96 10.73
CA TYR A 328 -22.71 -10.36 10.43
C TYR A 328 -22.36 -11.24 11.64
N THR A 329 -22.91 -12.45 11.63
CA THR A 329 -22.52 -13.52 12.54
C THR A 329 -22.31 -14.79 11.73
N THR A 330 -21.46 -15.69 12.23
CA THR A 330 -21.30 -17.03 11.66
C THR A 330 -21.81 -18.08 12.63
N THR A 331 -22.59 -19.04 12.13
CA THR A 331 -23.04 -20.19 12.92
C THR A 331 -23.20 -21.40 12.01
N ASN A 332 -22.57 -22.53 12.35
CA ASN A 332 -22.69 -23.81 11.65
C ASN A 332 -22.50 -23.72 10.12
N GLY A 333 -21.47 -23.01 9.64
CA GLY A 333 -21.19 -22.90 8.20
C GLY A 333 -22.12 -21.92 7.46
N THR A 334 -22.84 -21.08 8.19
CA THR A 334 -23.68 -20.02 7.61
C THR A 334 -23.22 -18.64 8.04
N VAL A 335 -23.44 -17.65 7.16
CA VAL A 335 -23.34 -16.22 7.42
C VAL A 335 -24.74 -15.66 7.55
N VAL A 336 -25.00 -14.91 8.62
CA VAL A 336 -26.25 -14.21 8.84
C VAL A 336 -25.95 -12.74 9.07
N THR A 337 -26.52 -11.87 8.22
CA THR A 337 -26.55 -10.44 8.48
C THR A 337 -27.42 -10.17 9.71
N SER A 338 -26.80 -9.64 10.76
CA SER A 338 -27.45 -9.36 12.04
C SER A 338 -27.90 -7.90 12.18
N GLN A 339 -27.33 -7.00 11.38
CA GLN A 339 -27.70 -5.59 11.34
C GLN A 339 -27.36 -5.00 9.96
N ILE A 340 -28.33 -4.31 9.35
CA ILE A 340 -28.10 -3.45 8.18
C ILE A 340 -27.77 -2.04 8.68
N ILE A 341 -26.67 -1.46 8.23
CA ILE A 341 -26.29 -0.07 8.56
C ILE A 341 -26.45 0.81 7.33
N VAL A 342 -25.86 0.42 6.20
CA VAL A 342 -26.02 1.06 4.89
C VAL A 342 -26.20 -0.01 3.83
N ASP A 343 -27.06 0.28 2.86
CA ASP A 343 -27.18 -0.44 1.59
C ASP A 343 -27.53 0.59 0.51
N THR A 344 -26.62 0.77 -0.45
CA THR A 344 -26.86 1.55 -1.68
C THR A 344 -26.85 0.68 -2.95
N THR A 345 -26.57 -0.62 -2.83
CA THR A 345 -26.53 -1.59 -3.94
C THR A 345 -27.92 -2.09 -4.33
N GLY A 346 -28.88 -1.98 -3.41
CA GLY A 346 -30.26 -2.40 -3.65
C GLY A 346 -30.42 -3.88 -3.34
N CYS A 347 -30.34 -4.76 -4.35
CA CYS A 347 -30.57 -6.20 -4.15
C CYS A 347 -29.29 -7.06 -4.31
N SER A 348 -28.16 -6.43 -4.64
CA SER A 348 -26.86 -7.07 -4.74
C SER A 348 -26.17 -7.08 -3.39
N GLY A 349 -25.61 -8.23 -2.98
CA GLY A 349 -24.83 -8.38 -1.77
C GLY A 349 -25.51 -9.30 -0.76
N LEU A 350 -25.38 -8.98 0.53
CA LEU A 350 -25.89 -9.83 1.61
C LEU A 350 -27.29 -9.43 2.07
N VAL A 351 -27.82 -8.31 1.59
CA VAL A 351 -29.17 -7.81 1.94
C VAL A 351 -29.90 -7.23 0.72
N ASN A 352 -31.17 -6.89 0.91
CA ASN A 352 -32.01 -6.22 -0.09
C ASN A 352 -32.66 -4.97 0.49
N GLY A 353 -31.98 -3.83 0.38
CA GLY A 353 -32.33 -2.57 1.01
C GLY A 353 -32.40 -2.74 2.53
N THR A 354 -33.62 -2.76 3.06
CA THR A 354 -33.88 -2.96 4.50
C THR A 354 -34.23 -4.40 4.85
N THR A 355 -34.18 -5.32 3.90
CA THR A 355 -34.64 -6.71 4.05
C THR A 355 -33.44 -7.64 4.19
N LEU A 356 -33.46 -8.49 5.21
CA LEU A 356 -32.46 -9.54 5.38
C LEU A 356 -32.77 -10.72 4.45
N TYR A 357 -31.76 -11.19 3.71
CA TYR A 357 -31.84 -12.49 3.05
C TYR A 357 -31.82 -13.63 4.07
N PRO A 358 -32.30 -14.83 3.69
CA PRO A 358 -32.05 -16.04 4.48
C PRO A 358 -30.54 -16.26 4.68
N PRO A 359 -30.13 -17.02 5.72
CA PRO A 359 -28.72 -17.31 5.96
C PRO A 359 -28.00 -17.82 4.73
N PHE A 360 -26.84 -17.25 4.42
CA PHE A 360 -25.97 -17.75 3.36
C PHE A 360 -25.17 -18.93 3.88
N THR A 361 -25.27 -20.10 3.25
CA THR A 361 -24.30 -21.17 3.48
C THR A 361 -22.99 -20.79 2.82
N TYR A 362 -21.88 -20.90 3.54
CA TYR A 362 -20.56 -20.63 2.97
C TYR A 362 -19.74 -21.90 2.78
N THR A 363 -19.02 -21.96 1.65
CA THR A 363 -18.00 -22.98 1.40
C THR A 363 -16.66 -22.27 1.23
N LEU A 364 -15.65 -22.71 1.99
CA LEU A 364 -14.27 -22.25 1.84
C LEU A 364 -13.45 -23.32 1.12
N ALA A 365 -12.85 -22.94 0.01
CA ALA A 365 -11.76 -23.66 -0.62
C ALA A 365 -10.46 -22.84 -0.48
N THR A 366 -9.31 -23.44 -0.80
CA THR A 366 -8.04 -22.71 -0.81
C THR A 366 -8.15 -21.52 -1.76
N GLY A 367 -8.14 -20.30 -1.20
CA GLY A 367 -8.20 -19.07 -1.99
C GLY A 367 -9.58 -18.70 -2.54
N SER A 368 -10.67 -19.40 -2.17
CA SER A 368 -12.01 -19.10 -2.68
C SER A 368 -13.11 -19.23 -1.63
N LEU A 369 -14.09 -18.34 -1.72
CA LEU A 369 -15.30 -18.31 -0.89
C LEU A 369 -16.52 -18.38 -1.81
N THR A 370 -17.40 -19.34 -1.55
CA THR A 370 -18.74 -19.38 -2.18
C THR A 370 -19.80 -19.15 -1.12
N LEU A 371 -20.75 -18.24 -1.39
CA LEU A 371 -21.91 -17.93 -0.55
C LEU A 371 -23.19 -18.29 -1.30
N VAL A 372 -24.10 -19.04 -0.69
CA VAL A 372 -25.37 -19.45 -1.31
C VAL A 372 -26.56 -19.21 -0.37
N SER A 373 -27.58 -18.50 -0.85
CA SER A 373 -28.87 -18.30 -0.16
C SER A 373 -30.02 -18.34 -1.17
N GLY A 374 -30.79 -19.44 -1.18
CA GLY A 374 -31.85 -19.65 -2.16
C GLY A 374 -31.28 -19.72 -3.59
N GLU A 375 -31.69 -18.78 -4.45
CA GLU A 375 -31.19 -18.64 -5.83
C GLU A 375 -29.96 -17.73 -5.93
N ILE A 376 -29.60 -17.03 -4.85
CA ILE A 376 -28.44 -16.13 -4.81
C ILE A 376 -27.19 -16.96 -4.57
N SER A 377 -26.20 -16.80 -5.44
CA SER A 377 -24.91 -17.48 -5.33
C SER A 377 -23.78 -16.53 -5.74
N TYR A 378 -22.84 -16.30 -4.82
CA TYR A 378 -21.62 -15.55 -5.08
C TYR A 378 -20.41 -16.45 -4.95
N THR A 379 -19.45 -16.31 -5.86
CA THR A 379 -18.13 -16.91 -5.73
C THR A 379 -17.08 -15.82 -5.82
N PHE A 380 -16.20 -15.81 -4.83
CA PHE A 380 -15.11 -14.87 -4.69
C PHE A 380 -13.78 -15.61 -4.54
N ASN A 381 -12.69 -14.90 -4.80
CA ASN A 381 -11.31 -15.33 -4.66
C ASN A 381 -10.58 -14.46 -3.64
N LYS A 382 -9.51 -14.98 -3.03
CA LYS A 382 -8.66 -14.22 -2.11
C LYS A 382 -7.83 -13.17 -2.82
N ASP A 383 -7.37 -13.50 -4.02
CA ASP A 383 -6.60 -12.57 -4.82
C ASP A 383 -7.58 -11.71 -5.61
N PHE A 384 -7.38 -10.40 -5.54
CA PHE A 384 -7.91 -9.48 -6.53
C PHE A 384 -7.16 -9.79 -7.84
N ILE A 385 -7.63 -10.82 -8.55
CA ILE A 385 -7.04 -11.28 -9.80
C ILE A 385 -7.19 -10.13 -10.78
N ALA A 386 -6.06 -9.49 -11.12
CA ALA A 386 -5.93 -8.83 -12.40
C ALA A 386 -6.27 -9.90 -13.43
N THR A 387 -7.43 -9.81 -14.07
CA THR A 387 -7.70 -10.65 -15.23
C THR A 387 -6.64 -10.31 -16.26
N GLY A 388 -5.54 -11.06 -16.23
CA GLY A 388 -4.71 -11.25 -17.38
C GLY A 388 -5.63 -11.84 -18.43
N THR A 389 -5.96 -11.07 -19.45
CA THR A 389 -6.34 -11.65 -20.74
C THR A 389 -5.10 -12.35 -21.29
N GLY A 390 -4.78 -13.50 -20.72
CA GLY A 390 -4.11 -14.56 -21.44
C GLY A 390 -5.13 -15.16 -22.39
N THR A 391 -5.19 -14.64 -23.60
CA THR A 391 -5.67 -15.39 -24.76
C THR A 391 -4.82 -15.07 -25.97
N THR A 392 -4.00 -16.07 -26.32
CA THR A 392 -3.25 -16.35 -27.56
C THR A 392 -2.14 -15.41 -28.01
#